data_AF-A0A1F9MMW6-F1
#
_entry.id   AF-A0A1F9MMW6-F1
#
_cell.length_a   1.000
_cell.length_b   1.000
_cell.length_c   1.000
_cell.angle_alpha   90.00
_cell.angle_beta   90.00
_cell.angle_gamma   90.00
#
_symmetry.space_group_name_H-M   'P 1'
#
loop_
_entity.id
_entity.type
_entity.pdbx_description
1 polymer ?
#
loop_
_entity_poly.entity_id
_entity_poly.type
_entity_poly.pdbx_seq_one_letter_code
_entity_poly.pdbx_strand_id
1 'polypeptide(L)'
;MSFYEKFKRIRNRLTKIDTISLIQLCSIKLHEIENTHIAEWKGWFPWNLALLIKWSVECGGQKYPTREATESLVTKLMNQMNDLSSKNAFLEDGGIGGLQKFLRTTAFQQFWYQAKLNSWELSRQYLLFCEISEDHPIQKNFIIQRGLDTRKFLELCLLLWTWLGKNEKNIAFKPSVLSSISNYSIDEITIFLNSISLSLENLRLFLKGRKQRIENPYLQLTEVTPLITYPLLRDENETYWVYSRRIFERTISSIFYDTTKCYGGSPLSEQFSVLFERYIGQNISALPDKHFTEVELAKEFIAEKITDFLLPFDDCTVMLEAKAIEMRPTVQVNPGNRQLERELNENVVKAVLQGFSLANEISKKYDKLTIPNRTNYFLLVVTYRDLFLGGGQDLWEEFLGDLVTPFLNEKQIGQNLIPPEHIVVLSIDDLDLLLSVVMAGLNTIPNILKEMVKNNSDRSTMKYSFSMHLDSYQKDNLKLPTHEKVFDKMFEGLIGKIKK
;
A
#
# COMPACT_ATOMS: atom_id res chain seq x y z
N MET A 1 -11.66 33.39 -4.57
CA MET A 1 -10.67 32.94 -5.58
C MET A 1 -10.85 31.45 -5.77
N SER A 2 -11.10 31.01 -7.00
CA SER A 2 -11.29 29.60 -7.32
C SER A 2 -9.99 28.80 -7.13
N PHE A 3 -10.11 27.47 -7.03
CA PHE A 3 -8.94 26.59 -6.98
C PHE A 3 -7.97 26.85 -8.16
N TYR A 4 -8.52 26.93 -9.38
CA TYR A 4 -7.71 27.13 -10.59
C TYR A 4 -6.97 28.47 -10.62
N GLU A 5 -7.56 29.53 -10.07
CA GLU A 5 -6.89 30.82 -9.94
C GLU A 5 -5.70 30.76 -8.96
N LYS A 6 -5.88 30.08 -7.81
CA LYS A 6 -4.79 29.85 -6.85
C LYS A 6 -3.69 28.99 -7.46
N PHE A 7 -4.04 27.87 -8.10
CA PHE A 7 -3.09 26.99 -8.79
C PHE A 7 -2.33 27.72 -9.91
N LYS A 8 -3.01 28.53 -10.72
CA LYS A 8 -2.38 29.31 -11.81
C LYS A 8 -1.27 30.23 -11.27
N ARG A 9 -1.42 30.80 -10.07
CA ARG A 9 -0.38 31.63 -9.43
C ARG A 9 0.87 30.81 -9.08
N ILE A 10 0.68 29.61 -8.55
CA ILE A 10 1.78 28.67 -8.23
C ILE A 10 2.48 28.28 -9.53
N ARG A 11 1.73 27.79 -10.53
CA ARG A 11 2.26 27.40 -11.84
C ARG A 11 3.07 28.52 -12.51
N ASN A 12 2.52 29.73 -12.56
CA ASN A 12 3.19 30.88 -13.17
C ASN A 12 4.51 31.24 -12.47
N ARG A 13 4.59 31.02 -11.15
CA ARG A 13 5.82 31.21 -10.38
C ARG A 13 6.85 30.13 -10.74
N LEU A 14 6.44 28.86 -10.75
CA LEU A 14 7.30 27.73 -11.12
C LEU A 14 7.95 27.91 -12.50
N THR A 15 7.22 28.48 -13.48
CA THR A 15 7.76 28.67 -14.84
C THR A 15 9.05 29.50 -14.91
N LYS A 16 9.34 30.32 -13.88
CA LYS A 16 10.50 31.24 -13.82
C LYS A 16 11.62 30.72 -12.91
N ILE A 17 11.46 29.55 -12.33
CA ILE A 17 12.37 28.98 -11.34
C ILE A 17 13.11 27.82 -11.97
N ASP A 18 14.39 27.71 -11.63
CA ASP A 18 15.20 26.55 -11.98
C ASP A 18 14.66 25.31 -11.25
N THR A 19 14.34 24.27 -12.02
CA THR A 19 13.66 23.09 -11.49
C THR A 19 14.55 22.29 -10.54
N ILE A 20 15.85 22.14 -10.84
CA ILE A 20 16.76 21.32 -10.03
C ILE A 20 16.95 21.94 -8.64
N SER A 21 17.25 23.23 -8.56
CA SER A 21 17.41 23.94 -7.28
C SER A 21 16.15 23.87 -6.41
N LEU A 22 14.95 23.93 -7.01
CA LEU A 22 13.70 23.76 -6.27
C LEU A 22 13.52 22.33 -5.75
N ILE A 23 13.83 21.31 -6.56
CA ILE A 23 13.77 19.91 -6.14
C ILE A 23 14.72 19.67 -4.96
N GLN A 24 15.95 20.18 -5.03
CA GLN A 24 16.94 20.03 -3.97
C GLN A 24 16.45 20.64 -2.66
N LEU A 25 15.94 21.88 -2.67
CA LEU A 25 15.43 22.52 -1.46
C LEU A 25 14.18 21.82 -0.90
N CYS A 26 13.27 21.37 -1.76
CA CYS A 26 12.12 20.57 -1.32
C CYS A 26 12.56 19.24 -0.70
N SER A 27 13.58 18.59 -1.26
CA SER A 27 14.12 17.33 -0.76
C SER A 27 14.80 17.52 0.59
N ILE A 28 15.66 18.55 0.74
CA ILE A 28 16.23 18.93 2.04
C ILE A 28 15.12 19.10 3.09
N LYS A 29 14.05 19.81 2.73
CA LYS A 29 12.95 20.05 3.66
C LYS A 29 12.14 18.79 3.98
N LEU A 30 11.96 17.89 3.01
CA LEU A 30 11.33 16.58 3.23
C LEU A 30 12.11 15.77 4.26
N HIS A 31 13.44 15.64 4.09
CA HIS A 31 14.28 14.90 5.04
C HIS A 31 14.28 15.54 6.44
N GLU A 32 14.25 16.88 6.55
CA GLU A 32 14.15 17.59 7.83
C GLU A 32 12.85 17.22 8.58
N ILE A 33 11.69 17.29 7.92
CA ILE A 33 10.39 17.07 8.58
C ILE A 33 10.15 15.58 8.88
N GLU A 34 10.70 14.67 8.09
CA GLU A 34 10.55 13.22 8.24
C GLU A 34 11.21 12.67 9.51
N ASN A 35 12.12 13.44 10.11
CA ASN A 35 12.76 13.14 11.40
C ASN A 35 11.99 13.66 12.61
N THR A 36 10.89 14.41 12.39
CA THR A 36 10.07 15.01 13.45
C THR A 36 8.72 14.31 13.56
N HIS A 37 8.07 14.42 14.73
CA HIS A 37 6.71 13.92 14.90
C HIS A 37 5.72 14.76 14.05
N ILE A 38 4.62 14.15 13.57
CA ILE A 38 3.64 14.83 12.70
C ILE A 38 3.09 16.13 13.30
N ALA A 39 2.97 16.20 14.62
CA ALA A 39 2.53 17.39 15.35
C ALA A 39 3.48 18.60 15.18
N GLU A 40 4.73 18.37 14.80
CA GLU A 40 5.77 19.39 14.66
C GLU A 40 5.93 19.91 13.23
N TRP A 41 5.19 19.34 12.26
CA TRP A 41 5.33 19.71 10.85
C TRP A 41 4.96 21.16 10.55
N LYS A 42 4.19 21.86 11.41
CA LYS A 42 3.93 23.32 11.33
C LYS A 42 3.54 23.81 9.92
N GLY A 43 2.71 23.05 9.19
CA GLY A 43 2.25 23.35 7.83
C GLY A 43 3.17 22.85 6.70
N TRP A 44 4.27 22.18 7.01
CA TRP A 44 5.11 21.48 6.05
C TRP A 44 4.60 20.06 5.84
N PHE A 45 3.63 19.92 4.94
CA PHE A 45 3.09 18.61 4.62
C PHE A 45 3.95 17.90 3.55
N PRO A 46 4.44 16.67 3.79
CA PRO A 46 5.35 15.98 2.87
C PRO A 46 4.71 15.71 1.50
N TRP A 47 3.41 15.37 1.47
CA TRP A 47 2.69 15.19 0.22
C TRP A 47 2.56 16.49 -0.60
N ASN A 48 2.46 17.66 0.04
CA ASN A 48 2.45 18.95 -0.66
C ASN A 48 3.84 19.29 -1.23
N LEU A 49 4.92 18.95 -0.50
CA LEU A 49 6.30 19.10 -1.01
C LEU A 49 6.56 18.16 -2.20
N ALA A 50 6.14 16.90 -2.11
CA ALA A 50 6.25 15.95 -3.21
C ALA A 50 5.43 16.38 -4.45
N LEU A 51 4.22 16.92 -4.23
CA LEU A 51 3.41 17.50 -5.30
C LEU A 51 4.07 18.75 -5.91
N LEU A 52 4.71 19.59 -5.09
CA LEU A 52 5.45 20.75 -5.56
C LEU A 52 6.66 20.34 -6.41
N ILE A 53 7.38 19.28 -6.03
CA ILE A 53 8.44 18.66 -6.84
C ILE A 53 7.85 18.23 -8.19
N LYS A 54 6.75 17.45 -8.19
CA LYS A 54 6.08 17.01 -9.43
C LYS A 54 5.70 18.19 -10.33
N TRP A 55 5.02 19.20 -9.80
CA TRP A 55 4.62 20.40 -10.56
C TRP A 55 5.80 21.19 -11.08
N SER A 56 6.92 21.23 -10.34
CA SER A 56 8.15 21.89 -10.81
C SER A 56 8.76 21.19 -12.03
N VAL A 57 8.62 19.86 -12.14
CA VAL A 57 9.09 19.10 -13.31
C VAL A 57 8.17 19.31 -14.50
N GLU A 58 6.84 19.27 -14.27
CA GLU A 58 5.84 19.43 -15.32
C GLU A 58 5.79 20.86 -15.89
N CYS A 59 5.95 21.88 -15.04
CA CYS A 59 5.71 23.28 -15.38
C CYS A 59 6.91 24.22 -15.20
N GLY A 60 7.98 23.79 -14.52
CA GLY A 60 9.13 24.63 -14.19
C GLY A 60 10.09 24.86 -15.35
N GLY A 61 10.95 25.87 -15.20
CA GLY A 61 12.03 26.17 -16.14
C GLY A 61 11.58 26.57 -17.56
N GLN A 62 10.32 26.98 -17.76
CA GLN A 62 9.80 27.31 -19.09
C GLN A 62 10.12 28.73 -19.55
N LYS A 63 10.47 29.64 -18.64
CA LYS A 63 10.81 31.03 -18.96
C LYS A 63 12.28 31.29 -18.67
N TYR A 64 13.01 31.69 -19.71
CA TYR A 64 14.42 32.08 -19.62
C TYR A 64 14.57 33.60 -19.43
N PRO A 65 15.53 34.08 -18.60
CA PRO A 65 16.35 33.28 -17.70
C PRO A 65 15.54 32.77 -16.49
N THR A 66 15.85 31.57 -16.03
CA THR A 66 15.35 31.04 -14.76
C THR A 66 16.12 31.65 -13.59
N ARG A 67 15.54 31.57 -12.39
CA ARG A 67 16.21 31.96 -11.14
C ARG A 67 16.36 30.75 -10.23
N GLU A 68 17.46 30.66 -9.52
CA GLU A 68 17.63 29.65 -8.47
C GLU A 68 16.55 29.78 -7.40
N ALA A 69 16.08 28.64 -6.91
CA ALA A 69 15.15 28.62 -5.79
C ALA A 69 15.84 29.06 -4.49
N THR A 70 15.06 29.65 -3.58
CA THR A 70 15.50 30.05 -2.24
C THR A 70 14.56 29.48 -1.19
N GLU A 71 15.01 29.32 0.05
CA GLU A 71 14.16 28.83 1.15
C GLU A 71 12.92 29.70 1.37
N SER A 72 13.06 31.02 1.24
CA SER A 72 11.95 31.98 1.31
C SER A 72 10.91 31.72 0.21
N LEU A 73 11.37 31.40 -1.01
CA LEU A 73 10.48 31.04 -2.11
C LEU A 73 9.74 29.72 -1.84
N VAL A 74 10.45 28.70 -1.33
CA VAL A 74 9.84 27.40 -0.98
C VAL A 74 8.77 27.59 0.10
N THR A 75 9.08 28.34 1.16
CA THR A 75 8.12 28.70 2.21
C THR A 75 6.88 29.39 1.63
N LYS A 76 7.09 30.35 0.72
CA LYS A 76 5.99 31.03 0.05
C LYS A 76 5.14 30.11 -0.82
N LEU A 77 5.76 29.21 -1.58
CA LEU A 77 5.05 28.21 -2.39
C LEU A 77 4.25 27.27 -1.48
N MET A 78 4.81 26.82 -0.37
CA MET A 78 4.11 25.95 0.58
C MET A 78 2.90 26.61 1.24
N ASN A 79 3.01 27.88 1.64
CA ASN A 79 1.84 28.63 2.11
C ASN A 79 0.75 28.69 1.03
N GLN A 80 1.11 28.90 -0.24
CA GLN A 80 0.16 28.88 -1.35
C GLN A 80 -0.44 27.48 -1.59
N MET A 81 0.34 26.41 -1.43
CA MET A 81 -0.13 25.02 -1.52
C MET A 81 -1.16 24.72 -0.43
N ASN A 82 -0.87 25.11 0.81
CA ASN A 82 -1.76 24.90 1.95
C ASN A 82 -3.09 25.65 1.81
N ASP A 83 -3.07 26.80 1.12
CA ASP A 83 -4.29 27.56 0.81
C ASP A 83 -5.16 26.93 -0.31
N LEU A 84 -4.70 25.88 -1.01
CA LEU A 84 -5.46 25.26 -2.11
C LEU A 84 -6.66 24.45 -1.63
N SER A 85 -6.57 23.84 -0.44
CA SER A 85 -7.50 22.79 0.05
C SER A 85 -8.80 23.31 0.69
N SER A 86 -9.11 24.61 0.57
CA SER A 86 -10.17 25.25 1.36
C SER A 86 -11.61 24.76 1.10
N LYS A 87 -11.87 23.93 0.08
CA LYS A 87 -13.17 23.28 -0.19
C LYS A 87 -12.95 21.89 -0.79
N ASN A 88 -13.46 20.85 -0.14
CA ASN A 88 -13.44 19.48 -0.66
C ASN A 88 -14.78 19.11 -1.29
N ALA A 89 -14.78 18.71 -2.56
CA ALA A 89 -16.00 18.39 -3.31
C ALA A 89 -16.79 17.21 -2.70
N PHE A 90 -16.11 16.26 -2.04
CA PHE A 90 -16.77 15.12 -1.39
C PHE A 90 -17.50 15.50 -0.11
N LEU A 91 -17.21 16.66 0.49
CA LEU A 91 -17.82 17.10 1.75
C LEU A 91 -18.96 18.11 1.52
N GLU A 92 -19.29 18.44 0.27
CA GLU A 92 -20.30 19.47 -0.04
C GLU A 92 -21.72 19.02 0.31
N ASP A 93 -22.01 17.73 0.28
CA ASP A 93 -23.33 17.16 0.61
C ASP A 93 -23.52 16.86 2.11
N GLY A 94 -22.44 16.90 2.91
CA GLY A 94 -22.45 16.57 4.33
C GLY A 94 -22.82 15.11 4.65
N GLY A 95 -22.88 14.22 3.66
CA GLY A 95 -23.29 12.84 3.81
C GLY A 95 -22.16 11.92 4.30
N ILE A 96 -22.53 10.79 4.91
CA ILE A 96 -21.58 9.76 5.37
C ILE A 96 -20.74 9.22 4.21
N GLY A 97 -21.37 8.93 3.06
CA GLY A 97 -20.65 8.50 1.85
C GLY A 97 -19.66 9.55 1.32
N GLY A 98 -19.97 10.84 1.48
CA GLY A 98 -19.04 11.93 1.16
C GLY A 98 -17.82 11.95 2.08
N LEU A 99 -18.05 11.80 3.39
CA LEU A 99 -16.98 11.69 4.39
C LEU A 99 -16.06 10.47 4.15
N GLN A 100 -16.64 9.29 3.87
CA GLN A 100 -15.87 8.08 3.58
C GLN A 100 -14.93 8.26 2.37
N LYS A 101 -15.43 8.88 1.29
CA LYS A 101 -14.63 9.20 0.10
C LYS A 101 -13.52 10.19 0.40
N PHE A 102 -13.81 11.23 1.18
CA PHE A 102 -12.80 12.18 1.64
C PHE A 102 -11.70 11.49 2.44
N LEU A 103 -12.06 10.68 3.45
CA LEU A 103 -11.11 9.92 4.26
C LEU A 103 -10.29 8.94 3.41
N ARG A 104 -10.93 8.26 2.45
CA ARG A 104 -10.26 7.31 1.54
C ARG A 104 -9.18 7.99 0.71
N THR A 105 -9.51 9.09 0.04
CA THR A 105 -8.55 9.85 -0.78
C THR A 105 -7.40 10.41 0.07
N THR A 106 -7.71 10.85 1.29
CA THR A 106 -6.74 11.33 2.29
C THR A 106 -5.82 10.20 2.75
N ALA A 107 -6.37 9.03 3.07
CA ALA A 107 -5.63 7.88 3.55
C ALA A 107 -4.62 7.38 2.51
N PHE A 108 -5.06 7.22 1.25
CA PHE A 108 -4.16 6.87 0.13
C PHE A 108 -2.98 7.84 0.03
N GLN A 109 -3.22 9.15 0.14
CA GLN A 109 -2.16 10.13 0.03
C GLN A 109 -1.23 10.14 1.25
N GLN A 110 -1.77 10.09 2.46
CA GLN A 110 -1.08 10.57 3.66
C GLN A 110 -0.57 9.48 4.58
N PHE A 111 -1.28 8.35 4.72
CA PHE A 111 -0.99 7.40 5.79
C PHE A 111 0.39 6.75 5.65
N TRP A 112 0.79 6.42 4.43
CA TRP A 112 2.11 5.81 4.20
C TRP A 112 3.29 6.75 4.46
N TYR A 113 3.11 8.07 4.44
CA TYR A 113 4.17 9.01 4.86
C TYR A 113 4.42 8.97 6.37
N GLN A 114 3.42 8.53 7.14
CA GLN A 114 3.47 8.49 8.60
C GLN A 114 4.04 7.15 9.11
N ALA A 115 4.05 6.12 8.26
CA ALA A 115 4.64 4.82 8.55
C ALA A 115 6.15 4.80 8.26
N LYS A 116 6.89 4.00 9.02
CA LYS A 116 8.29 3.62 8.74
C LYS A 116 8.33 2.26 8.09
N LEU A 117 9.26 2.07 7.15
CA LEU A 117 9.60 0.75 6.66
C LEU A 117 9.97 -0.13 7.87
N ASN A 118 9.26 -1.24 8.02
CA ASN A 118 9.46 -2.16 9.12
C ASN A 118 10.01 -3.51 8.65
N SER A 119 10.44 -4.34 9.59
CA SER A 119 11.01 -5.66 9.30
C SER A 119 10.03 -6.59 8.60
N TRP A 120 8.73 -6.47 8.88
CA TRP A 120 7.71 -7.35 8.31
C TRP A 120 7.47 -7.06 6.83
N GLU A 121 7.41 -5.79 6.45
CA GLU A 121 7.30 -5.40 5.04
C GLU A 121 8.47 -5.97 4.24
N LEU A 122 9.69 -5.87 4.79
CA LEU A 122 10.91 -6.42 4.20
C LEU A 122 10.87 -7.95 4.10
N SER A 123 10.55 -8.64 5.20
CA SER A 123 10.45 -10.10 5.23
C SER A 123 9.40 -10.61 4.25
N ARG A 124 8.27 -9.91 4.12
CA ARG A 124 7.22 -10.27 3.17
C ARG A 124 7.65 -10.06 1.72
N GLN A 125 8.37 -8.97 1.40
CA GLN A 125 8.96 -8.84 0.06
C GLN A 125 9.91 -10.01 -0.24
N TYR A 126 10.70 -10.43 0.74
CA TYR A 126 11.60 -11.55 0.57
C TYR A 126 10.87 -12.89 0.39
N LEU A 127 9.87 -13.18 1.22
CA LEU A 127 9.06 -14.39 1.13
C LEU A 127 8.29 -14.49 -0.19
N LEU A 128 7.65 -13.40 -0.63
CA LEU A 128 6.84 -13.38 -1.86
C LEU A 128 7.69 -13.38 -3.12
N PHE A 129 8.83 -12.71 -3.11
CA PHE A 129 9.62 -12.48 -4.32
C PHE A 129 10.98 -13.14 -4.27
N CYS A 130 11.76 -13.04 -3.19
CA CYS A 130 13.13 -13.53 -3.17
C CYS A 130 13.27 -15.05 -2.95
N GLU A 131 12.29 -15.72 -2.34
CA GLU A 131 12.36 -17.18 -2.08
C GLU A 131 11.78 -18.05 -3.20
N ILE A 132 11.20 -17.45 -4.24
CA ILE A 132 10.71 -18.22 -5.40
C ILE A 132 11.88 -18.69 -6.27
N SER A 133 11.65 -19.75 -7.05
CA SER A 133 12.66 -20.32 -7.96
C SER A 133 13.21 -19.25 -8.92
N GLU A 134 14.50 -19.31 -9.21
CA GLU A 134 15.16 -18.45 -10.22
C GLU A 134 14.50 -18.57 -11.60
N ASP A 135 13.93 -19.76 -11.89
CA ASP A 135 13.22 -20.01 -13.13
C ASP A 135 11.79 -19.46 -13.17
N HIS A 136 11.29 -18.96 -12.04
CA HIS A 136 9.93 -18.46 -11.93
C HIS A 136 9.71 -17.24 -12.85
N PRO A 137 8.56 -17.14 -13.56
CA PRO A 137 8.30 -16.04 -14.49
C PRO A 137 8.47 -14.64 -13.90
N ILE A 138 8.13 -14.46 -12.63
CA ILE A 138 8.31 -13.19 -11.90
C ILE A 138 9.80 -12.84 -11.73
N GLN A 139 10.67 -13.80 -11.40
CA GLN A 139 12.12 -13.55 -11.33
C GLN A 139 12.66 -13.12 -12.69
N LYS A 140 12.33 -13.88 -13.73
CA LYS A 140 12.76 -13.60 -15.10
C LYS A 140 12.30 -12.22 -15.56
N ASN A 141 11.04 -11.86 -15.30
CA ASN A 141 10.52 -10.53 -15.61
C ASN A 141 11.27 -9.44 -14.85
N PHE A 142 11.50 -9.61 -13.55
CA PHE A 142 12.21 -8.63 -12.75
C PHE A 142 13.63 -8.39 -13.25
N ILE A 143 14.38 -9.46 -13.56
CA ILE A 143 15.72 -9.37 -14.14
C ILE A 143 15.71 -8.62 -15.48
N ILE A 144 14.74 -8.92 -16.36
CA ILE A 144 14.60 -8.23 -17.65
C ILE A 144 14.35 -6.73 -17.46
N GLN A 145 13.51 -6.34 -16.49
CA GLN A 145 13.11 -4.94 -16.30
C GLN A 145 14.10 -4.13 -15.45
N ARG A 146 14.82 -4.77 -14.53
CA ARG A 146 15.67 -4.09 -13.53
C ARG A 146 17.15 -4.44 -13.64
N GLY A 147 17.51 -5.47 -14.41
CA GLY A 147 18.89 -5.88 -14.66
C GLY A 147 19.56 -6.69 -13.53
N LEU A 148 18.87 -6.92 -12.41
CA LEU A 148 19.37 -7.68 -11.26
C LEU A 148 18.31 -8.67 -10.79
N ASP A 149 18.76 -9.76 -10.15
CA ASP A 149 17.85 -10.64 -9.42
C ASP A 149 17.27 -9.94 -8.19
N THR A 150 16.11 -10.44 -7.73
CA THR A 150 15.35 -9.80 -6.65
C THR A 150 16.10 -9.74 -5.32
N ARG A 151 16.98 -10.72 -5.01
CA ARG A 151 17.74 -10.75 -3.76
C ARG A 151 18.79 -9.66 -3.73
N LYS A 152 19.66 -9.62 -4.75
CA LYS A 152 20.69 -8.57 -4.87
C LYS A 152 20.06 -7.18 -4.88
N PHE A 153 18.93 -7.04 -5.58
CA PHE A 153 18.20 -5.79 -5.61
C PHE A 153 17.73 -5.35 -4.22
N LEU A 154 17.12 -6.26 -3.45
CA LEU A 154 16.66 -5.96 -2.09
C LEU A 154 17.83 -5.65 -1.16
N GLU A 155 18.94 -6.38 -1.26
CA GLU A 155 20.15 -6.11 -0.47
C GLU A 155 20.72 -4.71 -0.76
N LEU A 156 20.77 -4.29 -2.03
CA LEU A 156 21.20 -2.93 -2.40
C LEU A 156 20.20 -1.85 -1.94
N CYS A 157 18.90 -2.14 -1.96
CA CYS A 157 17.88 -1.28 -1.34
C CYS A 157 18.16 -1.10 0.16
N LEU A 158 18.45 -2.19 0.89
CA LEU A 158 18.75 -2.15 2.32
C LEU A 158 20.05 -1.41 2.63
N LEU A 159 21.09 -1.58 1.80
CA LEU A 159 22.35 -0.86 1.92
C LEU A 159 22.14 0.65 1.79
N LEU A 160 21.39 1.06 0.75
CA LEU A 160 21.05 2.48 0.55
C LEU A 160 20.16 2.99 1.68
N TRP A 161 19.14 2.25 2.09
CA TRP A 161 18.25 2.63 3.20
C TRP A 161 19.01 2.84 4.51
N THR A 162 19.93 1.93 4.83
CA THR A 162 20.80 2.03 6.01
C THR A 162 21.71 3.25 5.93
N TRP A 163 22.29 3.52 4.75
CA TRP A 163 23.10 4.72 4.54
C TRP A 163 22.28 6.01 4.74
N LEU A 164 21.07 6.10 4.19
CA LEU A 164 20.16 7.23 4.40
C LEU A 164 19.81 7.41 5.88
N GLY A 165 19.59 6.31 6.60
CA GLY A 165 19.28 6.33 8.03
C GLY A 165 20.42 6.77 8.94
N LYS A 166 21.68 6.71 8.48
CA LYS A 166 22.87 7.01 9.30
C LYS A 166 23.03 8.51 9.59
N ASN A 167 22.61 9.38 8.67
CA ASN A 167 22.72 10.82 8.82
C ASN A 167 21.61 11.50 8.01
N GLU A 168 20.84 12.37 8.64
CA GLU A 168 19.75 13.12 7.98
C GLU A 168 20.20 13.99 6.80
N LYS A 169 21.49 14.31 6.72
CA LYS A 169 22.08 15.07 5.62
C LYS A 169 22.44 14.18 4.41
N ASN A 170 22.26 12.86 4.51
CA ASN A 170 22.49 11.93 3.42
C ASN A 170 21.35 12.00 2.39
N ILE A 171 21.35 13.08 1.60
CA ILE A 171 20.31 13.36 0.60
C ILE A 171 20.81 13.23 -0.83
N ALA A 172 22.13 13.20 -1.02
CA ALA A 172 22.78 13.10 -2.32
C ALA A 172 24.07 12.28 -2.21
N PHE A 173 24.35 11.44 -3.21
CA PHE A 173 25.54 10.59 -3.22
C PHE A 173 26.01 10.22 -4.62
N LYS A 174 27.24 9.73 -4.70
CA LYS A 174 27.80 9.06 -5.89
C LYS A 174 27.82 7.55 -5.69
N PRO A 175 27.84 6.73 -6.77
CA PRO A 175 27.90 5.26 -6.66
C PRO A 175 29.05 4.74 -5.79
N SER A 176 30.16 5.49 -5.71
CA SER A 176 31.32 5.18 -4.88
C SER A 176 31.00 5.05 -3.38
N VAL A 177 29.95 5.73 -2.91
CA VAL A 177 29.48 5.61 -1.52
C VAL A 177 29.10 4.16 -1.23
N LEU A 178 28.29 3.53 -2.07
CA LEU A 178 27.84 2.14 -1.88
C LEU A 178 28.96 1.13 -2.15
N SER A 179 29.81 1.38 -3.16
CA SER A 179 30.90 0.45 -3.50
C SER A 179 32.04 0.49 -2.47
N SER A 180 32.20 1.59 -1.74
CA SER A 180 33.20 1.71 -0.67
C SER A 180 32.85 0.87 0.57
N ILE A 181 31.56 0.63 0.82
CA ILE A 181 31.06 -0.07 2.01
C ILE A 181 30.62 -1.51 1.73
N SER A 182 30.62 -1.95 0.46
CA SER A 182 30.13 -3.27 0.07
C SER A 182 31.01 -3.97 -0.95
N ASN A 183 30.81 -5.28 -1.09
CA ASN A 183 31.46 -6.17 -2.03
C ASN A 183 30.74 -6.24 -3.40
N TYR A 184 29.69 -5.45 -3.62
CA TYR A 184 29.07 -5.34 -4.95
C TYR A 184 30.03 -4.63 -5.92
N SER A 185 30.02 -5.09 -7.16
CA SER A 185 30.73 -4.42 -8.23
C SER A 185 30.13 -3.04 -8.52
N ILE A 186 30.95 -2.14 -9.06
CA ILE A 186 30.46 -0.82 -9.49
C ILE A 186 29.38 -0.93 -10.56
N ASP A 187 29.45 -1.98 -11.40
CA ASP A 187 28.47 -2.26 -12.45
C ASP A 187 27.12 -2.67 -11.85
N GLU A 188 27.10 -3.59 -10.87
CA GLU A 188 25.88 -3.98 -10.16
C GLU A 188 25.22 -2.78 -9.46
N ILE A 189 26.01 -1.94 -8.80
CA ILE A 189 25.51 -0.72 -8.16
C ILE A 189 24.96 0.25 -9.20
N THR A 190 25.62 0.40 -10.34
CA THR A 190 25.18 1.30 -11.42
C THR A 190 23.89 0.81 -12.05
N ILE A 191 23.75 -0.50 -12.31
CA ILE A 191 22.51 -1.13 -12.81
C ILE A 191 21.38 -0.86 -11.82
N PHE A 192 21.59 -1.12 -10.53
CA PHE A 192 20.62 -0.86 -9.48
C PHE A 192 20.18 0.60 -9.47
N LEU A 193 21.13 1.55 -9.33
CA LEU A 193 20.82 2.97 -9.24
C LEU A 193 20.11 3.49 -10.50
N ASN A 194 20.52 3.05 -11.69
CA ASN A 194 19.87 3.43 -12.95
C ASN A 194 18.45 2.87 -13.06
N SER A 195 18.16 1.74 -12.44
CA SER A 195 16.82 1.15 -12.47
C SER A 195 15.80 1.88 -11.56
N ILE A 196 16.26 2.68 -10.60
CA ILE A 196 15.40 3.42 -9.63
C ILE A 196 15.60 4.94 -9.69
N SER A 197 16.30 5.44 -10.69
CA SER A 197 16.55 6.88 -10.89
C SER A 197 16.18 7.32 -12.29
N LEU A 198 15.89 8.61 -12.45
CA LEU A 198 15.75 9.25 -13.76
C LEU A 198 16.54 10.56 -13.79
N SER A 199 17.02 10.94 -14.97
CA SER A 199 17.44 12.32 -15.23
C SER A 199 16.21 13.24 -15.23
N LEU A 200 16.43 14.56 -15.11
CA LEU A 200 15.32 15.53 -15.14
C LEU A 200 14.47 15.42 -16.44
N GLU A 201 15.13 15.23 -17.59
CA GLU A 201 14.45 15.05 -18.87
C GLU A 201 13.59 13.78 -18.88
N ASN A 202 14.17 12.64 -18.49
CA ASN A 202 13.46 11.37 -18.46
C ASN A 202 12.33 11.38 -17.42
N LEU A 203 12.51 12.06 -16.29
CA LEU A 203 11.44 12.27 -15.32
C LEU A 203 10.28 13.07 -15.91
N ARG A 204 10.57 14.13 -16.67
CA ARG A 204 9.53 14.91 -17.38
C ARG A 204 8.78 14.05 -18.40
N LEU A 205 9.47 13.19 -19.14
CA LEU A 205 8.85 12.24 -20.07
C LEU A 205 7.98 11.22 -19.33
N PHE A 206 8.52 10.61 -18.26
CA PHE A 206 7.81 9.66 -17.41
C PHE A 206 6.51 10.26 -16.88
N LEU A 207 6.56 11.43 -16.24
CA LEU A 207 5.37 12.06 -15.63
C LEU A 207 4.27 12.36 -16.65
N LYS A 208 4.65 12.75 -17.89
CA LYS A 208 3.72 13.00 -19.00
C LYS A 208 3.16 11.71 -19.61
N GLY A 209 3.97 10.66 -19.70
CA GLY A 209 3.65 9.39 -20.36
C GLY A 209 2.92 8.35 -19.51
N ARG A 210 2.60 8.64 -18.24
CA ARG A 210 1.91 7.66 -17.36
C ARG A 210 0.53 7.31 -17.90
N LYS A 211 0.25 6.00 -18.02
CA LYS A 211 -1.07 5.47 -18.46
C LYS A 211 -2.24 5.91 -17.59
N GLN A 212 -2.02 6.07 -16.28
CA GLN A 212 -3.04 6.46 -15.30
C GLN A 212 -2.75 7.85 -14.72
N ARG A 213 -2.28 8.77 -15.57
CA ARG A 213 -1.97 10.14 -15.18
C ARG A 213 -3.23 10.87 -14.72
N ILE A 214 -3.15 11.48 -13.54
CA ILE A 214 -4.17 12.41 -13.07
C ILE A 214 -3.90 13.78 -13.69
N GLU A 215 -4.73 14.23 -14.62
CA GLU A 215 -4.53 15.52 -15.31
C GLU A 215 -5.08 16.71 -14.52
N ASN A 216 -6.20 16.52 -13.83
CA ASN A 216 -6.84 17.60 -13.08
C ASN A 216 -5.99 17.97 -11.85
N PRO A 217 -5.43 19.19 -11.77
CA PRO A 217 -4.56 19.61 -10.68
C PRO A 217 -5.26 19.60 -9.31
N TYR A 218 -6.59 19.68 -9.26
CA TYR A 218 -7.36 19.52 -8.03
C TYR A 218 -7.26 18.10 -7.48
N LEU A 219 -7.47 17.09 -8.34
CA LEU A 219 -7.36 15.68 -7.95
C LEU A 219 -5.93 15.27 -7.63
N GLN A 220 -4.94 15.99 -8.17
CA GLN A 220 -3.54 15.77 -7.81
C GLN A 220 -3.22 16.14 -6.35
N LEU A 221 -4.06 16.94 -5.69
CA LEU A 221 -3.92 17.26 -4.26
C LEU A 221 -4.06 16.05 -3.35
N THR A 222 -4.59 14.92 -3.83
CA THR A 222 -4.72 13.66 -3.08
C THR A 222 -4.11 12.48 -3.86
N GLU A 223 -3.33 12.75 -4.90
CA GLU A 223 -2.65 11.71 -5.67
C GLU A 223 -1.44 11.18 -4.90
N VAL A 224 -1.28 9.86 -4.86
CA VAL A 224 -0.02 9.24 -4.43
C VAL A 224 1.08 9.67 -5.39
N THR A 225 2.17 10.20 -4.85
CA THR A 225 3.23 10.78 -5.70
C THR A 225 3.79 9.74 -6.69
N PRO A 226 3.86 10.03 -8.00
CA PRO A 226 4.48 9.12 -8.96
C PRO A 226 6.00 8.95 -8.77
N LEU A 227 6.60 9.77 -7.91
CA LEU A 227 8.03 9.67 -7.58
C LEU A 227 8.37 8.35 -6.87
N ILE A 228 7.39 7.61 -6.33
CA ILE A 228 7.63 6.28 -5.74
C ILE A 228 8.18 5.27 -6.76
N THR A 229 7.96 5.46 -8.07
CA THR A 229 8.47 4.55 -9.10
C THR A 229 9.97 4.74 -9.33
N TYR A 230 10.44 5.99 -9.17
CA TYR A 230 11.84 6.39 -9.35
C TYR A 230 12.20 7.34 -8.21
N PRO A 231 12.54 6.82 -7.02
CA PRO A 231 12.75 7.61 -5.81
C PRO A 231 13.99 8.52 -5.86
N LEU A 232 14.80 8.42 -6.92
CA LEU A 232 16.03 9.18 -7.10
C LEU A 232 15.99 10.06 -8.36
N LEU A 233 16.55 11.27 -8.26
CA LEU A 233 16.89 12.12 -9.41
C LEU A 233 18.40 11.98 -9.69
N ARG A 234 18.78 11.67 -10.93
CA ARG A 234 20.18 11.66 -11.37
C ARG A 234 20.52 12.96 -12.05
N ASP A 235 21.59 13.62 -11.61
CA ASP A 235 22.13 14.80 -12.27
C ASP A 235 23.19 14.47 -13.34
N GLU A 236 23.67 15.48 -14.05
CA GLU A 236 24.66 15.34 -15.13
C GLU A 236 26.05 14.90 -14.63
N ASN A 237 26.31 15.00 -13.33
CA ASN A 237 27.57 14.65 -12.70
C ASN A 237 27.54 13.24 -12.06
N GLU A 238 26.55 12.42 -12.42
CA GLU A 238 26.29 11.09 -11.83
C GLU A 238 26.09 11.15 -10.30
N THR A 239 25.53 12.26 -9.82
CA THR A 239 25.07 12.39 -8.43
C THR A 239 23.59 12.04 -8.37
N TYR A 240 23.25 11.20 -7.40
CA TYR A 240 21.89 10.73 -7.17
C TYR A 240 21.30 11.46 -5.97
N TRP A 241 20.22 12.20 -6.20
CA TRP A 241 19.46 12.93 -5.20
C TRP A 241 18.24 12.13 -4.78
N VAL A 242 18.05 11.99 -3.47
CA VAL A 242 16.93 11.25 -2.87
C VAL A 242 15.83 12.25 -2.54
N TYR A 243 14.67 12.15 -3.20
CA TYR A 243 13.58 13.12 -2.95
C TYR A 243 13.15 13.16 -1.49
N SER A 244 13.03 11.98 -0.88
CA SER A 244 12.53 11.77 0.47
C SER A 244 12.89 10.36 0.91
N ARG A 245 13.18 10.19 2.20
CA ARG A 245 13.40 8.86 2.77
C ARG A 245 12.11 8.05 2.72
N ARG A 246 10.96 8.67 2.97
CA ARG A 246 9.64 8.01 2.90
C ARG A 246 9.27 7.54 1.51
N ILE A 247 9.56 8.35 0.49
CA ILE A 247 9.34 7.94 -0.91
C ILE A 247 10.18 6.71 -1.23
N PHE A 248 11.45 6.69 -0.81
CA PHE A 248 12.33 5.53 -1.01
C PHE A 248 11.87 4.29 -0.24
N GLU A 249 11.50 4.43 1.03
CA GLU A 249 10.91 3.36 1.85
C GLU A 249 9.67 2.77 1.18
N ARG A 250 8.78 3.62 0.66
CA ARG A 250 7.61 3.16 -0.08
C ARG A 250 7.96 2.40 -1.35
N THR A 251 9.00 2.82 -2.08
CA THR A 251 9.52 2.08 -3.24
C THR A 251 9.97 0.67 -2.84
N ILE A 252 10.70 0.52 -1.72
CA ILE A 252 11.16 -0.80 -1.27
C ILE A 252 9.97 -1.74 -1.01
N SER A 253 8.93 -1.25 -0.33
CA SER A 253 7.72 -2.04 -0.03
C SER A 253 6.89 -2.40 -1.27
N SER A 254 7.18 -1.84 -2.45
CA SER A 254 6.27 -1.89 -3.61
C SER A 254 6.90 -2.39 -4.90
N ILE A 255 8.22 -2.23 -5.07
CA ILE A 255 8.88 -2.32 -6.39
C ILE A 255 8.75 -3.69 -7.06
N PHE A 256 8.75 -4.79 -6.30
CA PHE A 256 8.61 -6.13 -6.86
C PHE A 256 7.22 -6.37 -7.42
N TYR A 257 6.19 -6.06 -6.62
CA TYR A 257 4.79 -6.14 -7.07
C TYR A 257 4.52 -5.17 -8.23
N ASP A 258 4.97 -3.92 -8.12
CA ASP A 258 4.76 -2.90 -9.16
C ASP A 258 5.43 -3.31 -10.48
N THR A 259 6.64 -3.87 -10.42
CA THR A 259 7.33 -4.37 -11.63
C THR A 259 6.56 -5.54 -12.24
N THR A 260 6.14 -6.50 -11.42
CA THR A 260 5.32 -7.64 -11.85
C THR A 260 4.04 -7.17 -12.56
N LYS A 261 3.34 -6.21 -11.98
CA LYS A 261 2.06 -5.70 -12.50
C LYS A 261 2.21 -4.83 -13.74
N CYS A 262 3.16 -3.90 -13.74
CA CYS A 262 3.34 -2.94 -14.83
C CYS A 262 3.88 -3.57 -16.10
N TYR A 263 4.74 -4.59 -15.99
CA TYR A 263 5.45 -5.18 -17.13
C TYR A 263 5.07 -6.63 -17.42
N GLY A 264 4.34 -7.29 -16.52
CA GLY A 264 3.98 -8.70 -16.65
C GLY A 264 2.61 -8.99 -17.24
N GLY A 265 1.69 -8.02 -17.23
CA GLY A 265 0.31 -8.21 -17.69
C GLY A 265 -0.48 -9.23 -16.86
N SER A 266 -1.58 -9.76 -17.43
CA SER A 266 -2.44 -10.75 -16.77
C SER A 266 -1.69 -12.01 -16.32
N PRO A 267 -0.83 -12.63 -17.15
CA PRO A 267 -0.20 -13.89 -16.78
C PRO A 267 0.66 -13.79 -15.51
N LEU A 268 1.48 -12.74 -15.36
CA LEU A 268 2.25 -12.57 -14.12
C LEU A 268 1.38 -12.13 -12.94
N SER A 269 0.28 -11.42 -13.19
CA SER A 269 -0.67 -11.07 -12.14
C SER A 269 -1.33 -12.31 -11.56
N GLU A 270 -1.70 -13.28 -12.39
CA GLU A 270 -2.23 -14.58 -11.98
C GLU A 270 -1.20 -15.40 -11.19
N GLN A 271 0.05 -15.44 -11.65
CA GLN A 271 1.14 -16.08 -10.91
C GLN A 271 1.34 -15.44 -9.52
N PHE A 272 1.26 -14.11 -9.44
CA PHE A 272 1.36 -13.41 -8.16
C PHE A 272 0.18 -13.71 -7.24
N SER A 273 -1.05 -13.80 -7.76
CA SER A 273 -2.22 -14.19 -6.95
C SER A 273 -2.00 -15.55 -6.27
N VAL A 274 -1.45 -16.53 -6.99
CA VAL A 274 -1.12 -17.85 -6.43
C VAL A 274 -0.05 -17.75 -5.33
N LEU A 275 1.00 -16.92 -5.53
CA LEU A 275 2.02 -16.70 -4.50
C LEU A 275 1.44 -16.02 -3.25
N PHE A 276 0.52 -15.07 -3.45
CA PHE A 276 -0.12 -14.31 -2.38
C PHE A 276 -1.01 -15.20 -1.51
N GLU A 277 -1.86 -16.02 -2.13
CA GLU A 277 -2.70 -17.00 -1.43
C GLU A 277 -1.84 -18.03 -0.68
N ARG A 278 -0.78 -18.55 -1.32
CA ARG A 278 0.16 -19.48 -0.67
C ARG A 278 0.83 -18.85 0.54
N TYR A 279 1.23 -17.58 0.45
CA TYR A 279 1.83 -16.85 1.56
C TYR A 279 0.85 -16.75 2.75
N ILE A 280 -0.41 -16.40 2.48
CA ILE A 280 -1.45 -16.37 3.51
C ILE A 280 -1.64 -17.76 4.13
N GLY A 281 -1.74 -18.80 3.29
CA GLY A 281 -1.90 -20.18 3.74
C GLY A 281 -0.75 -20.66 4.63
N GLN A 282 0.49 -20.27 4.33
CA GLN A 282 1.65 -20.56 5.18
C GLN A 282 1.54 -19.93 6.57
N ASN A 283 1.10 -18.67 6.64
CA ASN A 283 0.93 -17.97 7.92
C ASN A 283 -0.26 -18.51 8.72
N ILE A 284 -1.38 -18.85 8.07
CA ILE A 284 -2.53 -19.51 8.71
C ILE A 284 -2.14 -20.90 9.22
N SER A 285 -1.37 -21.66 8.45
CA SER A 285 -0.91 -23.00 8.85
C SER A 285 0.02 -22.99 10.06
N ALA A 286 0.63 -21.84 10.38
CA ALA A 286 1.43 -21.67 11.57
C ALA A 286 0.58 -21.43 12.84
N LEU A 287 -0.72 -21.13 12.70
CA LEU A 287 -1.64 -20.97 13.82
C LEU A 287 -1.82 -22.28 14.60
N PRO A 288 -1.99 -22.21 15.94
CA PRO A 288 -2.37 -23.38 16.72
C PRO A 288 -3.80 -23.84 16.41
N ASP A 289 -4.63 -22.93 15.88
CA ASP A 289 -6.02 -23.17 15.57
C ASP A 289 -6.20 -24.06 14.33
N LYS A 290 -7.28 -24.85 14.35
CA LYS A 290 -7.68 -25.63 13.17
C LYS A 290 -8.04 -24.69 12.03
N HIS A 291 -7.71 -25.09 10.81
CA HIS A 291 -8.18 -24.43 9.61
C HIS A 291 -8.46 -25.47 8.52
N PHE A 292 -9.19 -25.06 7.49
CA PHE A 292 -9.42 -25.82 6.27
C PHE A 292 -9.05 -24.95 5.06
N THR A 293 -8.46 -25.59 4.06
CA THR A 293 -8.10 -24.99 2.77
C THR A 293 -9.24 -25.11 1.76
N GLU A 294 -9.21 -24.32 0.69
CA GLU A 294 -10.16 -24.41 -0.43
C GLU A 294 -10.32 -25.85 -0.93
N VAL A 295 -9.22 -26.58 -1.07
CA VAL A 295 -9.20 -27.98 -1.56
C VAL A 295 -9.95 -28.92 -0.62
N GLU A 296 -9.89 -28.70 0.69
CA GLU A 296 -10.63 -29.50 1.67
C GLU A 296 -12.11 -29.13 1.67
N LEU A 297 -12.41 -27.83 1.59
CA LEU A 297 -13.78 -27.33 1.52
C LEU A 297 -14.50 -27.81 0.25
N ALA A 298 -13.83 -27.80 -0.90
CA ALA A 298 -14.36 -28.23 -2.19
C ALA A 298 -14.66 -29.73 -2.28
N LYS A 299 -14.07 -30.55 -1.41
CA LYS A 299 -14.40 -31.98 -1.32
C LYS A 299 -15.68 -32.24 -0.54
N GLU A 300 -16.04 -31.35 0.36
CA GLU A 300 -17.11 -31.56 1.34
C GLU A 300 -18.37 -30.75 0.99
N PHE A 301 -18.22 -29.57 0.39
CA PHE A 301 -19.33 -28.70 0.04
C PHE A 301 -19.52 -28.58 -1.47
N ILE A 302 -20.77 -28.72 -1.91
CA ILE A 302 -21.17 -28.43 -3.29
C ILE A 302 -21.58 -26.96 -3.37
N ALA A 303 -20.61 -26.06 -3.24
CA ALA A 303 -20.83 -24.64 -3.46
C ALA A 303 -20.32 -24.24 -4.85
N GLU A 304 -21.08 -23.42 -5.58
CA GLU A 304 -20.60 -22.79 -6.83
C GLU A 304 -19.32 -21.96 -6.59
N LYS A 305 -19.15 -21.51 -5.35
CA LYS A 305 -18.14 -20.54 -4.92
C LYS A 305 -17.70 -20.89 -3.50
N ILE A 306 -16.40 -21.08 -3.32
CA ILE A 306 -15.76 -21.46 -2.05
C ILE A 306 -14.72 -20.39 -1.72
N THR A 307 -14.44 -20.23 -0.42
CA THR A 307 -13.42 -19.32 0.08
C THR A 307 -12.08 -20.03 0.25
N ASP A 308 -10.98 -19.29 0.17
CA ASP A 308 -9.63 -19.87 0.21
C ASP A 308 -9.32 -20.60 1.53
N PHE A 309 -9.79 -20.06 2.66
CA PHE A 309 -9.61 -20.67 3.98
C PHE A 309 -10.84 -20.55 4.87
N LEU A 310 -10.98 -21.49 5.81
CA LEU A 310 -11.98 -21.46 6.88
C LEU A 310 -11.36 -21.84 8.23
N LEU A 311 -11.56 -21.01 9.26
CA LEU A 311 -11.15 -21.27 10.63
C LEU A 311 -12.42 -21.47 11.49
N PRO A 312 -12.68 -22.70 11.96
CA PRO A 312 -13.82 -23.01 12.80
C PRO A 312 -13.50 -22.69 14.27
N PHE A 313 -14.25 -21.78 14.89
CA PHE A 313 -14.22 -21.53 16.33
C PHE A 313 -15.57 -21.92 16.97
N ASP A 314 -15.61 -22.00 18.29
CA ASP A 314 -16.82 -22.40 19.04
C ASP A 314 -17.96 -21.38 18.92
N ASP A 315 -17.61 -20.10 18.85
CA ASP A 315 -18.53 -18.96 18.91
C ASP A 315 -18.75 -18.24 17.57
N CYS A 316 -17.90 -18.51 16.58
CA CYS A 316 -18.07 -18.09 15.20
C CYS A 316 -17.25 -18.95 14.22
N THR A 317 -17.58 -18.87 12.95
CA THR A 317 -16.74 -19.40 11.86
C THR A 317 -16.17 -18.24 11.05
N VAL A 318 -14.85 -18.24 10.85
CA VAL A 318 -14.14 -17.19 10.14
C VAL A 318 -13.73 -17.71 8.77
N MET A 319 -14.15 -17.04 7.70
CA MET A 319 -13.76 -17.35 6.32
C MET A 319 -12.77 -16.30 5.83
N LEU A 320 -11.77 -16.71 5.04
CA LEU A 320 -10.82 -15.81 4.40
C LEU A 320 -10.81 -15.97 2.89
N GLU A 321 -10.74 -14.84 2.20
CA GLU A 321 -10.51 -14.76 0.76
C GLU A 321 -9.33 -13.81 0.47
N ALA A 322 -8.32 -14.30 -0.25
CA ALA A 322 -7.15 -13.58 -0.69
C ALA A 322 -7.37 -12.93 -2.06
N LYS A 323 -7.20 -11.62 -2.15
CA LYS A 323 -7.27 -10.85 -3.41
C LYS A 323 -6.01 -10.04 -3.63
N ALA A 324 -5.22 -10.39 -4.65
CA ALA A 324 -3.98 -9.71 -5.02
C ALA A 324 -4.20 -8.36 -5.75
N ILE A 325 -4.98 -7.46 -5.14
CA ILE A 325 -5.46 -6.23 -5.76
C ILE A 325 -4.93 -4.97 -5.08
N GLU A 326 -5.04 -3.88 -5.83
CA GLU A 326 -4.92 -2.51 -5.38
C GLU A 326 -5.89 -1.63 -6.17
N MET A 327 -6.24 -0.48 -5.61
CA MET A 327 -7.12 0.48 -6.28
C MET A 327 -6.36 1.26 -7.36
N ARG A 328 -6.93 1.41 -8.57
CA ARG A 328 -6.35 2.25 -9.62
C ARG A 328 -6.18 3.72 -9.14
N PRO A 329 -5.09 4.42 -9.49
CA PRO A 329 -4.83 5.81 -9.09
C PRO A 329 -5.97 6.78 -9.38
N THR A 330 -6.67 6.60 -10.50
CA THR A 330 -7.83 7.43 -10.86
C THR A 330 -9.02 7.24 -9.93
N VAL A 331 -9.20 6.04 -9.37
CA VAL A 331 -10.24 5.73 -8.38
C VAL A 331 -9.79 6.18 -6.99
N GLN A 332 -8.50 6.06 -6.66
CA GLN A 332 -7.94 6.57 -5.39
C GLN A 332 -8.21 8.07 -5.17
N VAL A 333 -8.09 8.89 -6.23
CA VAL A 333 -8.33 10.34 -6.15
C VAL A 333 -9.78 10.75 -6.42
N ASN A 334 -10.58 9.88 -7.03
CA ASN A 334 -11.98 10.14 -7.35
C ASN A 334 -12.85 8.89 -7.20
N PRO A 335 -13.13 8.46 -5.95
CA PRO A 335 -13.84 7.22 -5.65
C PRO A 335 -15.36 7.42 -5.73
N GLY A 336 -15.90 7.66 -6.92
CA GLY A 336 -17.37 7.65 -7.12
C GLY A 336 -17.92 6.22 -7.07
N ASN A 337 -19.20 6.05 -6.67
CA ASN A 337 -19.81 4.72 -6.47
C ASN A 337 -19.66 3.83 -7.71
N ARG A 338 -20.04 4.31 -8.89
CA ARG A 338 -19.87 3.57 -10.16
C ARG A 338 -18.42 3.18 -10.45
N GLN A 339 -17.46 4.03 -10.09
CA GLN A 339 -16.04 3.73 -10.25
C GLN A 339 -15.62 2.62 -9.28
N LEU A 340 -16.05 2.68 -8.02
CA LEU A 340 -15.78 1.67 -6.98
C LEU A 340 -16.42 0.33 -7.33
N GLU A 341 -17.70 0.33 -7.71
CA GLU A 341 -18.44 -0.85 -8.17
C GLU A 341 -17.65 -1.55 -9.28
N ARG A 342 -17.30 -0.83 -10.36
CA ARG A 342 -16.54 -1.40 -11.48
C ARG A 342 -15.13 -1.87 -11.08
N GLU A 343 -14.48 -1.19 -10.14
CA GLU A 343 -13.14 -1.54 -9.67
C GLU A 343 -13.14 -2.83 -8.84
N LEU A 344 -14.17 -3.00 -8.01
CA LEU A 344 -14.19 -3.99 -6.93
C LEU A 344 -15.12 -5.17 -7.21
N ASN A 345 -15.92 -5.14 -8.29
CA ASN A 345 -16.86 -6.19 -8.66
C ASN A 345 -16.21 -7.58 -8.73
N GLU A 346 -15.12 -7.70 -9.51
CA GLU A 346 -14.45 -9.00 -9.74
C GLU A 346 -13.63 -9.50 -8.56
N ASN A 347 -13.51 -8.69 -7.49
CA ASN A 347 -12.62 -8.98 -6.38
C ASN A 347 -13.38 -8.98 -5.05
N VAL A 348 -13.62 -7.82 -4.46
CA VAL A 348 -14.25 -7.70 -3.13
C VAL A 348 -15.71 -8.17 -3.18
N VAL A 349 -16.48 -7.75 -4.18
CA VAL A 349 -17.89 -8.19 -4.30
C VAL A 349 -17.94 -9.69 -4.53
N LYS A 350 -17.14 -10.20 -5.46
CA LYS A 350 -17.03 -11.65 -5.72
C LYS A 350 -16.65 -12.45 -4.46
N ALA A 351 -15.72 -11.96 -3.65
CA ALA A 351 -15.33 -12.55 -2.36
C ALA A 351 -16.50 -12.62 -1.38
N VAL A 352 -17.30 -11.55 -1.29
CA VAL A 352 -18.50 -11.51 -0.45
C VAL A 352 -19.53 -12.54 -0.92
N LEU A 353 -19.76 -12.65 -2.23
CA LEU A 353 -20.62 -13.69 -2.80
C LEU A 353 -20.11 -15.11 -2.52
N GLN A 354 -18.79 -15.33 -2.51
CA GLN A 354 -18.16 -16.59 -2.12
C GLN A 354 -18.44 -16.92 -0.65
N GLY A 355 -18.23 -15.96 0.25
CA GLY A 355 -18.51 -16.13 1.67
C GLY A 355 -19.98 -16.50 1.95
N PHE A 356 -20.94 -15.78 1.35
CA PHE A 356 -22.37 -16.11 1.53
C PHE A 356 -22.73 -17.48 0.96
N SER A 357 -22.18 -17.85 -0.20
CA SER A 357 -22.40 -19.18 -0.80
C SER A 357 -21.92 -20.29 0.14
N LEU A 358 -20.70 -20.19 0.64
CA LEU A 358 -20.11 -21.19 1.50
C LEU A 358 -20.82 -21.26 2.86
N ALA A 359 -21.09 -20.11 3.50
CA ALA A 359 -21.83 -20.07 4.76
C ALA A 359 -23.22 -20.71 4.64
N ASN A 360 -23.89 -20.51 3.50
CA ASN A 360 -25.19 -21.10 3.24
C ASN A 360 -25.09 -22.63 3.14
N GLU A 361 -24.09 -23.16 2.44
CA GLU A 361 -23.86 -24.60 2.37
C GLU A 361 -23.51 -25.21 3.73
N ILE A 362 -22.62 -24.57 4.50
CA ILE A 362 -22.26 -25.02 5.87
C ILE A 362 -23.48 -25.05 6.79
N SER A 363 -24.39 -24.08 6.66
CA SER A 363 -25.59 -23.99 7.51
C SER A 363 -26.54 -25.19 7.34
N LYS A 364 -26.48 -25.88 6.19
CA LYS A 364 -27.34 -27.02 5.86
C LYS A 364 -26.90 -28.35 6.50
N LYS A 365 -25.70 -28.42 7.10
CA LYS A 365 -25.17 -29.55 7.89
C LYS A 365 -25.10 -30.90 7.16
N TYR A 366 -24.40 -30.95 6.02
CA TYR A 366 -24.21 -32.18 5.24
C TYR A 366 -22.76 -32.66 5.12
N ASP A 367 -21.82 -32.03 5.81
CA ASP A 367 -20.38 -32.28 5.69
C ASP A 367 -19.80 -33.12 6.83
N LYS A 368 -18.58 -33.62 6.60
CA LYS A 368 -17.81 -34.38 7.61
C LYS A 368 -16.88 -33.50 8.43
N LEU A 369 -16.81 -32.21 8.14
CA LEU A 369 -15.87 -31.30 8.81
C LEU A 369 -16.41 -30.89 10.18
N THR A 370 -15.51 -30.87 11.17
CA THR A 370 -15.83 -30.35 12.51
C THR A 370 -15.87 -28.82 12.46
N ILE A 371 -17.08 -28.27 12.28
CA ILE A 371 -17.37 -26.83 12.32
C ILE A 371 -18.34 -26.60 13.48
N PRO A 372 -17.86 -26.14 14.66
CA PRO A 372 -18.68 -25.99 15.86
C PRO A 372 -19.80 -24.96 15.69
N ASN A 373 -19.48 -23.79 15.13
CA ASN A 373 -20.44 -22.72 14.90
C ASN A 373 -20.87 -22.62 13.44
N ARG A 374 -22.16 -22.77 13.17
CA ARG A 374 -22.71 -22.78 11.81
C ARG A 374 -23.76 -21.69 11.55
N THR A 375 -23.82 -20.71 12.43
CA THR A 375 -24.85 -19.66 12.40
C THR A 375 -24.28 -18.25 12.56
N ASN A 376 -23.03 -18.13 12.99
CA ASN A 376 -22.35 -16.85 13.17
C ASN A 376 -21.04 -16.86 12.37
N TYR A 377 -21.01 -16.07 11.29
CA TYR A 377 -19.90 -16.05 10.35
C TYR A 377 -19.25 -14.67 10.29
N PHE A 378 -17.92 -14.68 10.19
CA PHE A 378 -17.12 -13.53 9.76
C PHE A 378 -16.48 -13.83 8.42
N LEU A 379 -16.40 -12.81 7.56
CA LEU A 379 -15.70 -12.89 6.29
C LEU A 379 -14.58 -11.85 6.25
N LEU A 380 -13.35 -12.32 6.08
CA LEU A 380 -12.16 -11.50 5.90
C LEU A 380 -11.77 -11.53 4.43
N VAL A 381 -11.86 -10.39 3.75
CA VAL A 381 -11.32 -10.21 2.40
C VAL A 381 -9.94 -9.57 2.54
N VAL A 382 -8.90 -10.35 2.34
CA VAL A 382 -7.51 -9.94 2.52
C VAL A 382 -6.95 -9.44 1.20
N THR A 383 -6.56 -8.17 1.14
CA THR A 383 -6.04 -7.55 -0.07
C THR A 383 -4.53 -7.31 0.01
N TYR A 384 -3.83 -7.39 -1.12
CA TYR A 384 -2.37 -7.16 -1.11
C TYR A 384 -2.01 -5.72 -0.70
N ARG A 385 -2.81 -4.72 -1.10
CA ARG A 385 -2.71 -3.34 -0.60
C ARG A 385 -3.98 -2.94 0.14
N ASP A 386 -3.83 -2.03 1.09
CA ASP A 386 -4.98 -1.38 1.71
C ASP A 386 -5.80 -0.62 0.65
N LEU A 387 -7.11 -0.85 0.69
CA LEU A 387 -8.08 -0.22 -0.19
C LEU A 387 -8.84 0.94 0.48
N PHE A 388 -8.65 1.11 1.80
CA PHE A 388 -9.31 2.12 2.63
C PHE A 388 -10.83 2.14 2.43
N LEU A 389 -11.45 0.96 2.56
CA LEU A 389 -12.89 0.79 2.34
C LEU A 389 -13.74 1.11 3.58
N GLY A 390 -13.13 1.32 4.75
CA GLY A 390 -13.85 1.54 6.01
C GLY A 390 -14.35 0.23 6.62
N GLY A 391 -15.36 0.32 7.49
CA GLY A 391 -16.02 -0.86 8.08
C GLY A 391 -16.92 -1.59 7.07
N GLY A 392 -17.26 -2.84 7.35
CA GLY A 392 -18.18 -3.63 6.49
C GLY A 392 -19.56 -3.02 6.34
N GLN A 393 -20.11 -2.45 7.41
CA GLN A 393 -21.39 -1.72 7.39
C GLN A 393 -21.32 -0.48 6.48
N ASP A 394 -20.27 0.33 6.63
CA ASP A 394 -20.01 1.50 5.79
C ASP A 394 -19.94 1.14 4.30
N LEU A 395 -19.21 0.06 4.00
CA LEU A 395 -19.04 -0.47 2.64
C LEU A 395 -20.38 -0.98 2.07
N TRP A 396 -21.18 -1.65 2.90
CA TRP A 396 -22.52 -2.13 2.55
C TRP A 396 -23.45 -0.99 2.15
N GLU A 397 -23.47 0.08 2.93
CA GLU A 397 -24.27 1.28 2.66
C GLU A 397 -23.75 2.10 1.46
N GLU A 398 -22.43 2.11 1.20
CA GLU A 398 -21.86 2.90 0.11
C GLU A 398 -22.16 2.31 -1.27
N PHE A 399 -21.95 1.01 -1.47
CA PHE A 399 -22.22 0.34 -2.75
C PHE A 399 -22.36 -1.19 -2.68
N LEU A 400 -21.81 -1.85 -1.66
CA LEU A 400 -21.73 -3.32 -1.65
C LEU A 400 -23.12 -3.97 -1.51
N GLY A 401 -24.02 -3.37 -0.71
CA GLY A 401 -25.37 -3.89 -0.51
C GLY A 401 -26.18 -3.96 -1.81
N ASP A 402 -26.08 -2.94 -2.67
CA ASP A 402 -26.78 -2.88 -3.96
C ASP A 402 -26.30 -4.00 -4.92
N LEU A 403 -25.04 -4.42 -4.82
CA LEU A 403 -24.47 -5.47 -5.66
C LEU A 403 -24.70 -6.88 -5.11
N VAL A 404 -24.75 -7.04 -3.79
CA VAL A 404 -24.84 -8.35 -3.12
C VAL A 404 -26.31 -8.78 -2.90
N THR A 405 -27.19 -7.85 -2.54
CA THR A 405 -28.61 -8.16 -2.22
C THR A 405 -29.35 -8.88 -3.35
N PRO A 406 -29.18 -8.53 -4.65
CA PRO A 406 -29.83 -9.26 -5.74
C PRO A 406 -29.47 -10.75 -5.76
N PHE A 407 -28.19 -11.08 -5.55
CA PHE A 407 -27.73 -12.47 -5.47
C PHE A 407 -28.33 -13.21 -4.27
N LEU A 408 -28.38 -12.56 -3.10
CA LEU A 408 -28.97 -13.14 -1.90
C LEU A 408 -30.45 -13.46 -2.10
N ASN A 409 -31.20 -12.54 -2.72
CA ASN A 409 -32.62 -12.74 -3.02
C ASN A 409 -32.85 -13.87 -4.01
N GLU A 410 -32.04 -13.94 -5.08
CA GLU A 410 -32.12 -15.00 -6.09
C GLU A 410 -31.86 -16.39 -5.49
N LYS A 411 -30.83 -16.51 -4.65
CA LYS A 411 -30.41 -17.78 -4.02
C LYS A 411 -31.17 -18.07 -2.71
N GLN A 412 -32.08 -17.19 -2.29
CA GLN A 412 -32.84 -17.28 -1.02
C GLN A 412 -31.93 -17.39 0.22
N ILE A 413 -30.81 -16.67 0.20
CA ILE A 413 -29.85 -16.62 1.31
C ILE A 413 -30.20 -15.41 2.19
N GLY A 414 -30.37 -15.62 3.49
CA GLY A 414 -30.62 -14.53 4.43
C GLY A 414 -29.38 -13.66 4.64
N GLN A 415 -29.50 -12.33 4.51
CA GLN A 415 -28.41 -11.39 4.78
C GLN A 415 -27.82 -11.55 6.19
N ASN A 416 -28.64 -11.88 7.18
CA ASN A 416 -28.22 -12.09 8.57
C ASN A 416 -27.24 -13.27 8.75
N LEU A 417 -27.03 -14.09 7.72
CA LEU A 417 -26.05 -15.17 7.75
C LEU A 417 -24.62 -14.62 7.90
N ILE A 418 -24.32 -13.52 7.21
CA ILE A 418 -23.10 -12.73 7.40
C ILE A 418 -23.54 -11.28 7.53
N PRO A 419 -23.78 -10.79 8.75
CA PRO A 419 -24.12 -9.39 8.97
C PRO A 419 -23.08 -8.46 8.32
N PRO A 420 -23.46 -7.30 7.76
CA PRO A 420 -22.50 -6.41 7.11
C PRO A 420 -21.31 -6.02 7.99
N GLU A 421 -21.52 -5.82 9.29
CA GLU A 421 -20.47 -5.55 10.29
C GLU A 421 -19.45 -6.70 10.45
N HIS A 422 -19.78 -7.91 10.00
CA HIS A 422 -18.90 -9.08 10.00
C HIS A 422 -18.12 -9.26 8.70
N ILE A 423 -18.34 -8.39 7.70
CA ILE A 423 -17.54 -8.33 6.47
C ILE A 423 -16.38 -7.37 6.72
N VAL A 424 -15.15 -7.87 6.65
CA VAL A 424 -13.95 -7.09 6.94
C VAL A 424 -13.03 -7.14 5.72
N VAL A 425 -12.74 -5.99 5.13
CA VAL A 425 -11.70 -5.88 4.10
C VAL A 425 -10.45 -5.33 4.76
N LEU A 426 -9.36 -6.08 4.73
CA LEU A 426 -8.10 -5.70 5.37
C LEU A 426 -6.91 -5.95 4.45
N SER A 427 -5.84 -5.20 4.68
CA SER A 427 -4.60 -5.39 3.93
C SER A 427 -3.81 -6.60 4.43
N ILE A 428 -2.82 -7.05 3.64
CA ILE A 428 -1.89 -8.08 4.11
C ILE A 428 -1.08 -7.65 5.34
N ASP A 429 -0.79 -6.34 5.48
CA ASP A 429 -0.17 -5.77 6.67
C ASP A 429 -1.04 -5.97 7.92
N ASP A 430 -2.34 -5.72 7.79
CA ASP A 430 -3.31 -5.92 8.86
C ASP A 430 -3.46 -7.39 9.23
N LEU A 431 -3.42 -8.30 8.25
CA LEU A 431 -3.49 -9.73 8.50
C LEU A 431 -2.24 -10.21 9.23
N ASP A 432 -1.05 -9.83 8.74
CA ASP A 432 0.20 -10.22 9.38
C ASP A 432 0.24 -9.74 10.84
N LEU A 433 -0.32 -8.56 11.11
CA LEU A 433 -0.45 -8.02 12.47
C LEU A 433 -1.46 -8.79 13.31
N LEU A 434 -2.64 -9.07 12.78
CA LEU A 434 -3.65 -9.89 13.45
C LEU A 434 -3.07 -11.25 13.84
N LEU A 435 -2.42 -11.92 12.91
CA LEU A 435 -1.83 -13.24 13.14
C LEU A 435 -0.68 -13.17 14.16
N SER A 436 0.10 -12.10 14.18
CA SER A 436 1.15 -11.90 15.19
C SER A 436 0.59 -11.72 16.60
N VAL A 437 -0.52 -10.99 16.75
CA VAL A 437 -1.20 -10.82 18.05
C VAL A 437 -1.67 -12.19 18.58
N VAL A 438 -2.22 -13.02 17.69
CA VAL A 438 -2.70 -14.37 18.02
C VAL A 438 -1.53 -15.29 18.36
N MET A 439 -0.47 -15.28 17.57
CA MET A 439 0.77 -16.02 17.81
C MET A 439 1.41 -15.69 19.16
N ALA A 440 1.39 -14.41 19.54
CA ALA A 440 1.90 -13.94 20.82
C ALA A 440 0.99 -14.31 22.01
N GLY A 441 -0.17 -14.94 21.77
CA GLY A 441 -1.14 -15.31 22.81
C GLY A 441 -1.82 -14.11 23.46
N LEU A 442 -1.78 -12.92 22.84
CA LEU A 442 -2.34 -11.70 23.43
C LEU A 442 -3.86 -11.63 23.28
N ASN A 443 -4.40 -12.17 22.19
CA ASN A 443 -5.85 -12.30 21.98
C ASN A 443 -6.15 -13.34 20.90
N THR A 444 -7.43 -13.60 20.62
CA THR A 444 -7.88 -14.54 19.58
C THR A 444 -8.53 -13.80 18.41
N ILE A 445 -8.56 -14.43 17.23
CA ILE A 445 -9.23 -13.85 16.05
C ILE A 445 -10.70 -13.53 16.36
N PRO A 446 -11.53 -14.43 16.92
CA PRO A 446 -12.93 -14.11 17.26
C PRO A 446 -13.08 -12.90 18.17
N ASN A 447 -12.25 -12.79 19.21
CA ASN A 447 -12.34 -11.70 20.18
C ASN A 447 -12.00 -10.35 19.54
N ILE A 448 -10.94 -10.29 18.73
CA ILE A 448 -10.55 -9.07 18.02
C ILE A 448 -11.65 -8.62 17.06
N LEU A 449 -12.25 -9.54 16.30
CA LEU A 449 -13.34 -9.23 15.37
C LEU A 449 -14.60 -8.75 16.10
N LYS A 450 -14.97 -9.39 17.22
CA LYS A 450 -16.08 -8.94 18.07
C LYS A 450 -15.84 -7.56 18.68
N GLU A 451 -14.62 -7.29 19.13
CA GLU A 451 -14.24 -5.98 19.65
C GLU A 451 -14.27 -4.91 18.55
N MET A 452 -13.86 -5.24 17.32
CA MET A 452 -13.99 -4.37 16.17
C MET A 452 -15.47 -4.01 15.90
N VAL A 453 -16.35 -5.01 15.85
CA VAL A 453 -17.81 -4.80 15.68
C VAL A 453 -18.34 -3.89 16.79
N LYS A 454 -17.99 -4.16 18.05
CA LYS A 454 -18.41 -3.35 19.19
C LYS A 454 -17.93 -1.90 19.05
N ASN A 455 -16.64 -1.69 18.77
CA ASN A 455 -16.06 -0.36 18.65
C ASN A 455 -16.71 0.44 17.50
N ASN A 456 -17.03 -0.22 16.39
CA ASN A 456 -17.64 0.43 15.22
C ASN A 456 -19.14 0.64 15.34
N SER A 457 -19.81 0.00 16.32
CA SER A 457 -21.22 0.25 16.61
C SER A 457 -21.49 1.60 17.29
N ASP A 458 -20.47 2.22 17.89
CA ASP A 458 -20.54 3.54 18.52
C ASP A 458 -19.63 4.54 17.79
N ARG A 459 -20.20 5.65 17.34
CA ARG A 459 -19.49 6.72 16.62
C ARG A 459 -18.31 7.31 17.40
N SER A 460 -18.36 7.26 18.73
CA SER A 460 -17.28 7.79 19.58
C SER A 460 -16.05 6.87 19.65
N THR A 461 -16.22 5.57 19.36
CA THR A 461 -15.16 4.56 19.38
C THR A 461 -14.85 3.98 18.01
N MET A 462 -15.61 4.37 16.99
CA MET A 462 -15.47 3.89 15.61
C MET A 462 -14.08 4.21 15.06
N LYS A 463 -13.49 3.24 14.37
CA LYS A 463 -12.17 3.38 13.75
C LYS A 463 -12.28 3.18 12.25
N TYR A 464 -11.45 3.92 11.50
CA TYR A 464 -11.56 3.97 10.04
C TYR A 464 -10.89 2.77 9.34
N SER A 465 -9.74 2.30 9.83
CA SER A 465 -9.03 1.14 9.26
C SER A 465 -8.91 0.01 10.27
N PHE A 466 -8.75 -1.22 9.78
CA PHE A 466 -8.59 -2.40 10.64
C PHE A 466 -7.35 -2.29 11.53
N SER A 467 -6.22 -1.78 10.99
CA SER A 467 -5.00 -1.50 11.75
C SER A 467 -5.22 -0.72 13.03
N MET A 468 -6.15 0.25 13.05
CA MET A 468 -6.43 1.05 14.24
C MET A 468 -7.05 0.21 15.37
N HIS A 469 -7.76 -0.87 15.05
CA HIS A 469 -8.24 -1.83 16.04
C HIS A 469 -7.11 -2.65 16.66
N LEU A 470 -5.97 -2.76 15.96
CA LEU A 470 -4.80 -3.50 16.40
C LEU A 470 -3.75 -2.63 17.12
N ASP A 471 -3.89 -1.30 17.08
CA ASP A 471 -2.91 -0.38 17.67
C ASP A 471 -2.72 -0.55 19.19
N SER A 472 -3.72 -1.08 19.90
CA SER A 472 -3.63 -1.37 21.34
C SER A 472 -2.62 -2.47 21.68
N TYR A 473 -2.23 -3.31 20.73
CA TYR A 473 -1.38 -4.48 20.97
C TYR A 473 0.13 -4.18 20.84
N GLN A 474 0.54 -2.91 20.78
CA GLN A 474 1.94 -2.43 20.72
C GLN A 474 2.85 -3.22 19.77
N LYS A 475 2.92 -2.77 18.51
CA LYS A 475 3.53 -3.49 17.37
C LYS A 475 5.01 -3.87 17.54
N ASP A 476 5.77 -3.14 18.36
CA ASP A 476 7.24 -3.25 18.40
C ASP A 476 7.76 -4.60 18.93
N ASN A 477 6.93 -5.39 19.64
CA ASN A 477 7.29 -6.72 20.15
C ASN A 477 6.59 -7.86 19.43
N LEU A 478 5.69 -7.57 18.50
CA LEU A 478 4.96 -8.60 17.77
C LEU A 478 5.85 -9.17 16.67
N LYS A 479 5.78 -10.48 16.48
CA LYS A 479 6.57 -11.18 15.47
C LYS A 479 5.76 -12.32 14.85
N LEU A 480 5.79 -12.42 13.53
CA LEU A 480 5.51 -13.67 12.84
C LEU A 480 6.79 -14.51 12.78
N PRO A 481 6.78 -15.79 13.24
CA PRO A 481 7.96 -16.65 13.20
C PRO A 481 8.53 -16.83 11.77
N THR A 482 7.68 -16.80 10.75
CA THR A 482 8.08 -16.85 9.34
C THR A 482 8.87 -15.62 8.93
N HIS A 483 8.49 -14.44 9.43
CA HIS A 483 9.15 -13.18 9.11
C HIS A 483 10.49 -13.03 9.81
N GLU A 484 10.59 -13.44 11.08
CA GLU A 484 11.81 -13.34 11.88
C GLU A 484 12.94 -14.18 11.26
N LYS A 485 12.66 -15.45 10.96
CA LYS A 485 13.64 -16.35 10.33
C LYS A 485 14.20 -15.80 9.02
N VAL A 486 13.35 -15.16 8.22
CA VAL A 486 13.75 -14.58 6.93
C VAL A 486 14.49 -13.26 7.13
N PHE A 487 14.06 -12.44 8.06
CA PHE A 487 14.72 -11.17 8.36
C PHE A 487 16.17 -11.39 8.78
N ASP A 488 16.42 -12.35 9.67
CA ASP A 488 17.77 -12.69 10.13
C ASP A 488 18.64 -13.17 8.95
N LYS A 489 18.10 -14.06 8.12
CA LYS A 489 18.76 -14.55 6.89
C LYS A 489 19.11 -13.41 5.91
N MET A 490 18.21 -12.43 5.74
CA MET A 490 18.47 -11.24 4.92
C MET A 490 19.61 -10.40 5.48
N PHE A 491 19.60 -10.15 6.79
CA PHE A 491 20.63 -9.35 7.46
C PHE A 491 21.99 -10.04 7.47
N GLU A 492 22.04 -11.34 7.74
CA GLU A 492 23.28 -12.14 7.64
C GLU A 492 23.86 -12.09 6.23
N GLY A 493 23.00 -12.23 5.21
CA GLY A 493 23.38 -12.08 3.80
C GLY A 493 24.01 -10.72 3.52
N LEU A 494 23.35 -9.64 3.94
CA LEU A 494 23.84 -8.27 3.79
C LEU A 494 25.16 -8.03 4.54
N ILE A 495 25.28 -8.50 5.78
CA ILE A 495 26.51 -8.38 6.59
C ILE A 495 27.68 -9.08 5.89
N GLY A 496 27.46 -10.25 5.29
CA GLY A 496 28.46 -10.94 4.49
C GLY A 496 28.92 -10.16 3.24
N LYS A 497 28.15 -9.18 2.78
CA LYS A 497 28.47 -8.31 1.64
C LYS A 497 29.08 -6.97 2.04
N ILE A 498 29.09 -6.62 3.32
CA ILE A 498 29.71 -5.38 3.80
C ILE A 498 31.23 -5.56 3.90
N LYS A 499 31.99 -4.55 3.46
CA LYS A 499 33.45 -4.54 3.63
C LYS A 499 33.80 -4.27 5.09
N LYS A 500 34.67 -5.11 5.67
CA LYS A 500 35.17 -4.96 7.04
C LYS A 500 36.19 -3.83 7.14
#